data_AF-A0A1Z9YWF7-F1
#
_entry.id   AF-A0A1Z9YWF7-F1
#
_cell.length_a   1.000
_cell.length_b   1.000
_cell.length_c   1.000
_cell.angle_alpha   90.00
_cell.angle_beta   90.00
_cell.angle_gamma   90.00
#
_symmetry.space_group_name_H-M   'P 1'
#
loop_
_entity.id
_entity.type
_entity.pdbx_description
1 polymer ?
#
loop_
_entity_poly.entity_id
_entity_poly.type
_entity_poly.pdbx_seq_one_letter_code
_entity_poly.pdbx_strand_id
1 'polypeptide(L)'
;MTKIYKSLKSGQKGSTIIVVMIILLMLTIVGVFSIRTAMTTLNIATNAQVEQFLSQTADTPINKILIDGPGEQTSLANAVGQAIADSKVEPGKEYVFCYKPKSNVKFASAASMAVLRVGSGGAASLADGSGLAFCDLSSDFGSAREAVVTQVAVKIPTDTSEFEDLALIARGNNASLGQVLPTGVTEQQRIRITTTSVVPAFAKDRTAAQNCMKNYINDDTDQVTRGMQTVAQCLANLGVPVTSQMQELNLQTMSTMQKEPT
;
A
#
# COMPACT_ATOMS: atom_id res chain seq x y z
N MET A 1 43.21 -35.11 -68.89
CA MET A 1 43.00 -34.88 -67.44
C MET A 1 41.49 -34.80 -67.19
N THR A 2 40.77 -35.89 -67.49
CA THR A 2 39.34 -35.82 -67.82
C THR A 2 38.62 -37.09 -67.35
N LYS A 3 38.67 -37.40 -66.05
CA LYS A 3 38.02 -38.61 -65.53
C LYS A 3 37.76 -38.58 -64.01
N ILE A 4 37.32 -37.46 -63.44
CA ILE A 4 36.90 -37.42 -62.02
C ILE A 4 35.66 -36.52 -61.80
N TYR A 5 34.68 -36.55 -62.72
CA TYR A 5 33.37 -35.90 -62.49
C TYR A 5 32.20 -36.86 -62.71
N LYS A 6 32.46 -38.17 -62.58
CA LYS A 6 31.46 -39.21 -62.79
C LYS A 6 31.36 -40.14 -61.59
N SER A 7 31.02 -39.59 -60.43
CA SER A 7 30.28 -40.33 -59.39
C SER A 7 29.90 -39.36 -58.28
N LEU A 8 28.64 -38.88 -58.27
CA LEU A 8 27.88 -38.45 -57.08
C LEU A 8 26.46 -38.00 -57.49
N LYS A 9 25.83 -38.72 -58.42
CA LYS A 9 24.40 -38.57 -58.70
C LYS A 9 23.72 -39.91 -58.43
N SER A 10 23.69 -40.29 -57.16
CA SER A 10 22.81 -41.34 -56.65
C SER A 10 21.57 -40.66 -56.08
N GLY A 11 20.39 -41.10 -56.50
CA GLY A 11 19.12 -40.43 -56.23
C GLY A 11 18.70 -40.51 -54.77
N GLN A 12 19.03 -39.51 -53.97
CA GLN A 12 18.39 -39.25 -52.68
C GLN A 12 17.18 -38.31 -52.86
N LYS A 13 16.09 -38.81 -53.46
CA LYS A 13 14.83 -38.05 -53.54
C LYS A 13 13.92 -38.23 -52.31
N GLY A 14 14.30 -39.06 -51.34
CA GLY A 14 13.54 -39.29 -50.10
C GLY A 14 14.08 -38.60 -48.85
N SER A 15 15.37 -38.24 -48.80
CA SER A 15 16.01 -37.74 -47.57
C SER A 15 15.81 -36.23 -47.34
N THR A 16 15.69 -35.44 -48.41
CA THR A 16 15.51 -33.97 -48.31
C THR A 16 14.18 -33.58 -47.66
N ILE A 17 13.10 -34.30 -47.94
CA ILE A 17 11.78 -34.01 -47.32
C ILE A 17 11.82 -34.27 -45.80
N ILE A 18 12.48 -35.34 -45.35
CA ILE A 18 12.61 -35.67 -43.92
C ILE A 18 13.45 -34.61 -43.19
N VAL A 19 14.59 -34.21 -43.77
CA VAL A 19 15.46 -33.18 -43.18
C VAL A 19 14.73 -31.84 -43.07
N VAL A 20 14.01 -31.43 -44.12
CA VAL A 20 13.22 -30.19 -44.10
C VAL A 20 12.10 -30.25 -43.07
N MET A 21 11.39 -31.38 -42.96
CA MET A 21 10.35 -31.58 -41.94
C MET A 21 10.90 -31.47 -40.52
N ILE A 22 12.08 -32.05 -40.24
CA ILE A 22 12.73 -31.96 -38.93
C ILE A 22 13.16 -30.51 -38.62
N ILE A 23 13.72 -29.80 -39.61
CA ILE A 23 14.11 -28.40 -39.44
C ILE A 23 12.88 -27.53 -39.18
N LEU A 24 11.80 -27.70 -39.95
CA LEU A 24 10.55 -26.98 -39.74
C LEU A 24 9.96 -27.27 -38.35
N LEU A 25 10.01 -28.52 -37.89
CA LEU A 25 9.56 -28.91 -36.56
C LEU A 25 10.39 -28.26 -35.44
N MET A 26 11.71 -28.17 -35.61
CA MET A 26 12.57 -27.45 -34.65
C MET A 26 12.25 -25.96 -34.62
N LEU A 27 12.04 -25.34 -35.77
CA LEU A 27 11.68 -23.92 -35.88
C LEU A 27 10.32 -23.62 -35.23
N THR A 28 9.31 -24.48 -35.39
CA THR A 28 8.02 -24.28 -34.74
C THR A 28 8.10 -24.45 -33.22
N ILE A 29 8.88 -25.40 -32.72
CA ILE A 29 9.10 -25.57 -31.27
C ILE A 29 9.73 -24.30 -30.68
N VAL A 30 10.84 -23.82 -31.25
CA VAL A 30 11.51 -22.60 -30.78
C VAL A 30 10.59 -21.38 -30.90
N GLY A 31 9.78 -21.29 -31.97
CA GLY A 31 8.79 -20.23 -32.15
C GLY A 31 7.71 -20.23 -31.08
N VAL A 32 7.13 -21.38 -30.74
CA VAL A 32 6.10 -21.50 -29.70
C VAL A 32 6.67 -21.19 -28.32
N PHE A 33 7.89 -21.66 -28.01
CA PHE A 33 8.57 -21.31 -26.75
C PHE A 33 8.79 -19.80 -26.64
N SER A 34 9.28 -19.16 -27.71
CA SER A 34 9.53 -17.71 -27.75
C SER A 34 8.25 -16.89 -27.52
N ILE A 35 7.12 -17.30 -28.11
CA ILE A 35 5.83 -16.65 -27.90
C ILE A 35 5.37 -16.80 -26.45
N ARG A 36 5.48 -18.01 -25.86
CA ARG A 36 5.14 -18.23 -24.45
C ARG A 36 6.01 -17.40 -23.50
N THR A 37 7.32 -17.33 -23.76
CA THR A 37 8.22 -16.49 -22.96
C THR A 37 7.91 -15.00 -23.11
N ALA A 38 7.51 -14.54 -24.29
CA ALA A 38 7.12 -13.15 -24.51
C ALA A 38 5.83 -12.80 -23.74
N MET A 39 4.80 -13.64 -23.81
CA MET A 39 3.53 -13.44 -23.10
C MET A 39 3.71 -13.47 -21.57
N THR A 40 4.53 -14.40 -21.07
CA THR A 40 4.85 -14.46 -19.63
C THR A 40 5.62 -13.23 -19.18
N THR A 41 6.61 -12.78 -19.95
CA THR A 41 7.37 -11.55 -19.67
C THR A 41 6.45 -10.32 -19.65
N LEU A 42 5.52 -10.21 -20.61
CA LEU A 42 4.57 -9.10 -20.66
C LEU A 42 3.62 -9.09 -19.46
N ASN A 43 3.11 -10.25 -19.06
CA ASN A 43 2.26 -10.38 -17.88
C ASN A 43 3.00 -10.01 -16.59
N ILE A 44 4.25 -10.45 -16.44
CA ILE A 44 5.10 -10.09 -15.30
C ILE A 44 5.35 -8.58 -15.29
N ALA A 45 5.73 -8.01 -16.43
CA ALA A 45 5.97 -6.58 -16.56
C ALA A 45 4.72 -5.74 -16.27
N THR A 46 3.54 -6.20 -16.70
CA THR A 46 2.27 -5.52 -16.44
C THR A 46 1.92 -5.56 -14.96
N ASN A 47 2.06 -6.72 -14.30
CA ASN A 47 1.83 -6.82 -12.86
C ASN A 47 2.80 -5.93 -12.06
N ALA A 48 4.08 -5.92 -12.42
CA ALA A 48 5.08 -5.06 -11.79
C ALA A 48 4.77 -3.56 -12.00
N GLN A 49 4.29 -3.16 -13.18
CA GLN A 49 3.86 -1.78 -13.44
C GLN A 49 2.66 -1.39 -12.58
N VAL A 50 1.67 -2.27 -12.43
CA VAL A 50 0.51 -2.05 -11.57
C VAL A 50 0.95 -1.91 -10.12
N GLU A 51 1.83 -2.79 -9.64
CA GLU A 51 2.36 -2.74 -8.27
C GLU A 51 3.16 -1.45 -8.00
N GLN A 52 4.05 -1.05 -8.91
CA GLN A 52 4.82 0.18 -8.77
C GLN A 52 3.91 1.42 -8.75
N PHE A 53 2.88 1.43 -9.60
CA PHE A 53 1.89 2.50 -9.61
C PHE A 53 1.08 2.53 -8.30
N LEU A 54 0.62 1.38 -7.83
CA LEU A 54 -0.10 1.25 -6.56
C LEU A 54 0.75 1.72 -5.38
N SER A 55 2.01 1.32 -5.30
CA SER A 55 2.93 1.77 -4.24
C SER A 55 3.06 3.29 -4.22
N GLN A 56 3.28 3.94 -5.36
CA GLN A 56 3.37 5.40 -5.43
C GLN A 56 2.06 6.08 -4.97
N THR A 57 0.92 5.52 -5.34
CA THR A 57 -0.38 6.05 -4.90
C THR A 57 -0.64 5.82 -3.42
N ALA A 58 -0.15 4.71 -2.84
CA ALA A 58 -0.25 4.39 -1.42
C ALA A 58 0.62 5.34 -0.57
N ASP A 59 1.78 5.74 -1.08
CA ASP A 59 2.70 6.65 -0.40
C ASP A 59 2.22 8.11 -0.41
N THR A 60 1.40 8.50 -1.39
CA THR A 60 0.91 9.88 -1.55
C THR A 60 0.20 10.44 -0.30
N PRO A 61 -0.80 9.77 0.30
CA PRO A 61 -1.43 10.24 1.54
C PRO A 61 -0.48 10.22 2.75
N ILE A 62 0.47 9.29 2.83
CA ILE A 62 1.49 9.25 3.89
C ILE A 62 2.36 10.51 3.80
N ASN A 63 2.84 10.83 2.59
CA ASN A 63 3.63 12.02 2.34
C ASN A 63 2.85 13.32 2.62
N LYS A 64 1.54 13.33 2.35
CA LYS A 64 0.68 14.47 2.72
C LYS A 64 0.66 14.67 4.24
N ILE A 65 0.58 13.59 5.02
CA ILE A 65 0.64 13.66 6.49
C ILE A 65 1.99 14.19 6.99
N LEU A 66 3.07 13.76 6.34
CA LEU A 66 4.44 14.15 6.69
C LEU A 66 4.78 15.62 6.39
N ILE A 67 4.18 16.18 5.35
CA ILE A 67 4.42 17.56 4.89
C ILE A 67 3.53 18.56 5.63
N ASP A 68 2.28 18.17 5.90
CA ASP A 68 1.37 18.99 6.69
C ASP A 68 1.93 19.13 8.11
N GLY A 69 2.12 20.38 8.57
CA GLY A 69 2.68 20.65 9.88
C GLY A 69 1.88 20.00 11.01
N PRO A 70 2.52 19.70 12.16
CA PRO A 70 1.89 18.93 13.23
C PRO A 70 0.60 19.57 13.78
N GLY A 71 0.47 20.89 13.76
CA GLY A 71 -0.71 21.60 14.30
C GLY A 71 -2.04 21.27 13.60
N GLU A 72 -2.04 21.03 12.28
CA GLU A 72 -3.26 20.62 11.56
C GLU A 72 -3.54 19.11 11.73
N GLN A 73 -2.50 18.30 11.91
CA GLN A 73 -2.64 16.86 12.09
C GLN A 73 -3.10 16.49 13.50
N THR A 74 -2.62 17.18 14.54
CA THR A 74 -3.00 16.92 15.93
C THR A 74 -4.32 17.56 16.34
N SER A 75 -4.98 18.30 15.45
CA SER A 75 -6.29 18.89 15.71
C SER A 75 -7.36 17.81 15.85
N LEU A 76 -8.32 17.96 16.78
CA LEU A 76 -9.50 17.08 16.86
C LEU A 76 -10.38 17.15 15.60
N ALA A 77 -10.19 18.14 14.73
CA ALA A 77 -10.84 18.16 13.42
C ALA A 77 -10.22 17.17 12.42
N ASN A 78 -9.11 16.53 12.78
CA ASN A 78 -8.36 15.59 11.97
C ASN A 78 -8.41 14.17 12.60
N ALA A 79 -8.43 13.14 11.76
CA ALA A 79 -8.44 11.74 12.15
C ALA A 79 -7.22 11.38 13.02
N VAL A 80 -6.06 11.98 12.76
CA VAL A 80 -4.84 11.77 13.56
C VAL A 80 -5.02 12.34 14.97
N GLY A 81 -5.47 13.58 15.10
CA GLY A 81 -5.72 14.20 16.41
C GLY A 81 -6.82 13.50 17.21
N GLN A 82 -7.89 13.05 16.55
CA GLN A 82 -8.92 12.23 17.18
C GLN A 82 -8.38 10.88 17.67
N ALA A 83 -7.57 10.19 16.85
CA ALA A 83 -6.96 8.92 17.24
C ALA A 83 -6.09 9.07 18.50
N ILE A 84 -5.31 10.16 18.59
CA ILE A 84 -4.49 10.45 19.77
C ILE A 84 -5.39 10.71 20.99
N ALA A 85 -6.40 11.57 20.87
CA ALA A 85 -7.28 11.93 21.98
C ALA A 85 -8.03 10.70 22.53
N ASP A 86 -8.62 9.91 21.65
CA ASP A 86 -9.40 8.73 22.01
C ASP A 86 -8.51 7.62 22.57
N SER A 87 -7.27 7.47 22.09
CA SER A 87 -6.36 6.43 22.60
C SER A 87 -6.06 6.55 24.09
N LYS A 88 -6.17 7.76 24.67
CA LYS A 88 -6.02 8.01 26.12
C LYS A 88 -7.18 7.48 26.95
N VAL A 89 -8.35 7.33 26.35
CA VAL A 89 -9.57 6.86 27.01
C VAL A 89 -9.84 5.41 26.68
N GLU A 90 -9.73 5.06 25.39
CA GLU A 90 -10.01 3.73 24.88
C GLU A 90 -9.06 3.38 23.71
N PRO A 91 -7.95 2.67 24.02
CA PRO A 91 -6.95 2.31 23.02
C PRO A 91 -7.41 1.16 22.11
N GLY A 92 -6.70 0.96 20.99
CA GLY A 92 -6.91 -0.17 20.08
C GLY A 92 -7.96 0.04 18.98
N LYS A 93 -8.47 1.26 18.82
CA LYS A 93 -9.33 1.66 17.69
C LYS A 93 -8.52 2.00 16.46
N GLU A 94 -9.15 1.86 15.30
CA GLU A 94 -8.57 2.19 14.00
C GLU A 94 -9.43 3.25 13.30
N TYR A 95 -8.81 4.33 12.84
CA TYR A 95 -9.47 5.49 12.26
C TYR A 95 -9.27 5.48 10.76
N VAL A 96 -10.32 5.14 10.03
CA VAL A 96 -10.26 4.91 8.59
C VAL A 96 -10.94 6.07 7.86
N PHE A 97 -10.27 6.59 6.83
CA PHE A 97 -10.84 7.57 5.93
C PHE A 97 -10.38 7.32 4.50
N CYS A 98 -11.13 7.85 3.55
CA CYS A 98 -10.77 7.73 2.14
C CYS A 98 -9.94 8.92 1.64
N TYR A 99 -8.88 8.64 0.88
CA TYR A 99 -8.09 9.67 0.23
C TYR A 99 -8.80 10.16 -1.05
N LYS A 100 -9.47 11.32 -0.96
CA LYS A 100 -10.25 11.93 -2.05
C LYS A 100 -9.68 13.29 -2.48
N PRO A 101 -8.55 13.35 -3.20
CA PRO A 101 -7.93 14.62 -3.59
C PRO A 101 -8.78 15.46 -4.56
N LYS A 102 -9.78 14.85 -5.22
CA LYS A 102 -10.75 15.56 -6.09
C LYS A 102 -11.90 16.20 -5.30
N SER A 103 -12.05 15.86 -4.02
CA SER A 103 -13.13 16.35 -3.17
C SER A 103 -12.73 17.66 -2.49
N ASN A 104 -13.72 18.49 -2.16
CA ASN A 104 -13.53 19.68 -1.32
C ASN A 104 -13.43 19.34 0.18
N VAL A 105 -13.53 18.06 0.54
CA VAL A 105 -13.37 17.60 1.92
C VAL A 105 -11.90 17.72 2.33
N LYS A 106 -11.66 18.31 3.50
CA LYS A 106 -10.31 18.39 4.07
C LYS A 106 -9.72 16.99 4.21
N PHE A 107 -8.44 16.87 3.86
CA PHE A 107 -7.69 15.64 4.04
C PHE A 107 -7.73 15.21 5.52
N ALA A 108 -7.93 13.90 5.76
CA ALA A 108 -8.05 13.32 7.10
C ALA A 108 -9.10 14.00 8.01
N SER A 109 -10.17 14.59 7.45
CA SER A 109 -11.22 15.23 8.25
C SER A 109 -11.91 14.24 9.19
N ALA A 110 -12.00 14.59 10.47
CA ALA A 110 -12.75 13.84 11.48
C ALA A 110 -14.25 13.75 11.16
N ALA A 111 -14.79 14.67 10.34
CA ALA A 111 -16.18 14.61 9.88
C ALA A 111 -16.41 13.55 8.78
N SER A 112 -15.35 12.97 8.23
CA SER A 112 -15.42 11.99 7.13
C SER A 112 -14.51 10.78 7.41
N MET A 113 -14.47 10.37 8.68
CA MET A 113 -13.78 9.18 9.14
C MET A 113 -14.77 8.14 9.69
N ALA A 114 -14.36 6.88 9.68
CA ALA A 114 -14.99 5.77 10.36
C ALA A 114 -14.04 5.29 11.44
N VAL A 115 -14.56 5.05 12.63
CA VAL A 115 -13.82 4.42 13.72
C VAL A 115 -14.17 2.96 13.72
N LEU A 116 -13.16 2.11 13.61
CA LEU A 116 -13.27 0.66 13.63
C LEU A 116 -12.80 0.12 14.98
N ARG A 117 -13.51 -0.89 15.45
CA ARG A 117 -13.06 -1.77 16.54
C ARG A 117 -12.81 -3.16 16.00
N VAL A 118 -11.71 -3.76 16.47
CA VAL A 118 -11.32 -5.14 16.15
C VAL A 118 -12.36 -6.09 16.74
N GLY A 119 -13.01 -6.87 15.88
CA GLY A 119 -13.89 -7.97 16.26
C GLY A 119 -13.17 -9.33 16.23
N SER A 120 -13.92 -10.42 16.34
CA SER A 120 -13.36 -11.77 16.27
C SER A 120 -12.89 -12.12 14.85
N GLY A 121 -11.73 -12.76 14.73
CA GLY A 121 -11.23 -13.31 13.46
C GLY A 121 -10.80 -12.28 12.40
N GLY A 122 -10.53 -11.03 12.77
CA GLY A 122 -10.14 -9.95 11.83
C GLY A 122 -11.28 -9.15 11.24
N ALA A 123 -12.53 -9.52 11.56
CA ALA A 123 -13.69 -8.71 11.23
C ALA A 123 -13.61 -7.38 11.98
N ALA A 124 -13.64 -6.26 11.25
CA ALA A 124 -13.75 -4.94 11.85
C ALA A 124 -15.23 -4.55 11.96
N SER A 125 -15.60 -3.95 13.10
CA SER A 125 -16.94 -3.42 13.33
C SER A 125 -16.90 -1.91 13.41
N LEU A 126 -17.91 -1.25 12.82
CA LEU A 126 -18.04 0.20 12.89
C LEU A 126 -18.41 0.59 14.33
N ALA A 127 -17.48 1.27 14.97
CA ALA A 127 -17.57 1.75 16.34
C ALA A 127 -18.15 3.15 16.43
N ASP A 128 -17.80 4.01 15.47
CA ASP A 128 -18.30 5.38 15.35
C ASP A 128 -18.10 5.89 13.91
N GLY A 129 -18.78 6.99 13.57
CA GLY A 129 -18.74 7.60 12.24
C GLY A 129 -19.74 6.96 11.26
N SER A 130 -19.55 7.26 9.97
CA SER A 130 -20.44 6.80 8.91
C SER A 130 -19.77 5.73 8.06
N GLY A 131 -20.53 4.71 7.65
CA GLY A 131 -20.09 3.73 6.64
C GLY A 131 -19.78 4.34 5.25
N LEU A 132 -20.00 5.64 5.08
CA LEU A 132 -19.61 6.43 3.90
C LEU A 132 -18.17 6.99 3.99
N ALA A 133 -17.51 6.85 5.15
CA ALA A 133 -16.12 7.28 5.32
C ALA A 133 -15.11 6.29 4.70
N PHE A 134 -15.52 5.03 4.54
CA PHE A 134 -14.78 4.07 3.73
C PHE A 134 -14.79 4.49 2.26
N CYS A 135 -13.74 4.13 1.51
CA CYS A 135 -13.70 4.41 0.09
C CYS A 135 -14.76 3.61 -0.66
N ASP A 136 -15.54 4.30 -1.49
CA ASP A 136 -16.34 3.68 -2.55
C ASP A 136 -15.45 3.42 -3.76
N LEU A 137 -15.30 2.14 -4.09
CA LEU A 137 -14.50 1.68 -5.22
C LEU A 137 -15.00 2.23 -6.56
N SER A 138 -16.21 2.80 -6.62
CA SER A 138 -16.90 3.26 -7.84
C SER A 138 -16.81 4.76 -8.09
N SER A 139 -16.41 5.53 -7.09
CA SER A 139 -16.46 7.00 -7.17
C SER A 139 -15.25 7.69 -6.52
N ASP A 140 -14.61 7.07 -5.54
CA ASP A 140 -13.57 7.70 -4.73
C ASP A 140 -12.15 7.53 -5.30
N PHE A 141 -12.03 7.76 -6.60
CA PHE A 141 -10.76 7.64 -7.28
C PHE A 141 -9.80 8.78 -6.91
N GLY A 142 -8.54 8.42 -6.70
CA GLY A 142 -7.46 9.37 -6.38
C GLY A 142 -7.10 10.31 -7.53
N SER A 143 -7.62 10.10 -8.74
CA SER A 143 -7.34 10.93 -9.91
C SER A 143 -8.48 10.94 -10.92
N ALA A 144 -8.40 11.83 -11.91
CA ALA A 144 -9.35 11.89 -13.03
C ALA A 144 -9.28 10.66 -13.96
N ARG A 145 -8.23 9.84 -13.87
CA ARG A 145 -8.09 8.61 -14.65
C ARG A 145 -8.86 7.42 -14.08
N GLU A 146 -9.46 7.58 -12.91
CA GLU A 146 -10.36 6.59 -12.28
C GLU A 146 -9.77 5.18 -12.18
N ALA A 147 -8.45 5.12 -11.93
CA ALA A 147 -7.71 3.87 -11.90
C ALA A 147 -7.58 3.29 -10.49
N VAL A 148 -7.24 4.13 -9.51
CA VAL A 148 -6.89 3.69 -8.15
C VAL A 148 -7.71 4.41 -7.11
N VAL A 149 -8.09 3.64 -6.10
CA VAL A 149 -8.74 4.11 -4.88
C VAL A 149 -7.79 3.81 -3.72
N THR A 150 -7.60 4.76 -2.81
CA THR A 150 -6.67 4.62 -1.68
C THR A 150 -7.37 4.93 -0.37
N GLN A 151 -7.39 3.95 0.53
CA GLN A 151 -7.89 4.09 1.88
C GLN A 151 -6.73 4.30 2.84
N VAL A 152 -6.94 5.12 3.86
CA VAL A 152 -5.96 5.42 4.89
C VAL A 152 -6.56 5.00 6.23
N ALA A 153 -5.77 4.28 7.01
CA ALA A 153 -6.09 3.89 8.37
C ALA A 153 -5.03 4.45 9.31
N VAL A 154 -5.47 5.07 10.40
CA VAL A 154 -4.62 5.59 11.47
C VAL A 154 -4.89 4.77 12.72
N LYS A 155 -3.84 4.23 13.31
CA LYS A 155 -3.89 3.45 14.54
C LYS A 155 -2.85 3.96 15.51
N ILE A 156 -3.21 3.98 16.79
CA ILE A 156 -2.26 4.17 17.86
C ILE A 156 -1.85 2.79 18.37
N PRO A 157 -0.62 2.33 18.12
CA PRO A 157 -0.17 1.03 18.59
C PRO A 157 -0.24 0.95 20.11
N THR A 158 -0.68 -0.20 20.61
CA THR A 158 -0.79 -0.47 22.06
C THR A 158 0.32 -1.36 22.57
N ASP A 159 1.17 -1.87 21.68
CA ASP A 159 2.32 -2.65 22.05
C ASP A 159 3.39 -1.77 22.70
N THR A 160 3.96 -2.27 23.79
CA THR A 160 5.02 -1.60 24.53
C THR A 160 6.38 -1.78 23.84
N SER A 161 6.45 -1.68 22.51
CA SER A 161 7.77 -1.61 21.87
C SER A 161 8.41 -0.29 22.32
N GLU A 162 9.48 -0.43 23.12
CA GLU A 162 10.29 0.68 23.59
C GLU A 162 10.67 1.52 22.38
N PHE A 163 10.49 2.84 22.49
CA PHE A 163 10.95 3.77 21.47
C PHE A 163 12.43 3.46 21.18
N GLU A 164 12.77 3.14 19.92
CA GLU A 164 14.16 2.84 19.55
C GLU A 164 15.10 3.95 20.04
N ASP A 165 16.33 3.59 20.41
CA ASP A 165 17.39 4.57 20.68
C ASP A 165 17.49 5.53 19.47
N LEU A 166 17.43 6.84 19.74
CA LEU A 166 17.27 7.96 18.78
C LEU A 166 15.83 8.40 18.46
N ALA A 167 14.79 7.74 18.97
CA ALA A 167 13.41 8.20 18.81
C ALA A 167 13.18 9.60 19.39
N LEU A 168 13.99 10.03 20.36
CA LEU A 168 13.99 11.37 20.97
C LEU A 168 14.52 12.49 20.05
N ILE A 169 15.03 12.17 18.85
CA ILE A 169 15.52 13.16 17.90
C ILE A 169 14.37 13.65 17.04
N ALA A 170 13.84 14.83 17.38
CA ALA A 170 12.88 15.53 16.56
C ALA A 170 13.44 15.79 15.14
N ARG A 171 12.58 15.68 14.12
CA ARG A 171 12.92 16.02 12.73
C ARG A 171 13.44 17.45 12.64
N GLY A 172 14.63 17.61 12.05
CA GLY A 172 15.31 18.91 11.93
C GLY A 172 16.48 19.11 12.89
N ASN A 173 16.66 18.22 13.87
CA ASN A 173 17.84 18.25 14.75
C ASN A 173 19.06 17.64 14.03
N ASN A 174 20.20 18.31 14.16
CA ASN A 174 21.48 17.82 13.64
C ASN A 174 22.36 17.33 14.80
N ALA A 175 22.32 16.02 15.06
CA ALA A 175 23.15 15.37 16.09
C ALA A 175 24.66 15.54 15.84
N SER A 176 25.08 15.80 14.58
CA SER A 176 26.49 16.00 14.23
C SER A 176 27.04 17.37 14.65
N LEU A 177 26.16 18.34 14.98
CA LEU A 177 26.55 19.68 15.43
C LEU A 177 26.51 19.84 16.96
N GLY A 178 26.37 18.74 17.72
CA GLY A 178 26.30 18.81 19.18
C GLY A 178 25.03 19.49 19.71
N GLN A 179 23.96 19.51 18.91
CA GLN A 179 22.66 19.97 19.39
C GLN A 179 22.18 19.04 20.50
N VAL A 180 21.98 19.61 21.68
CA VAL A 180 21.46 18.91 22.86
C VAL A 180 20.12 18.28 22.50
N LEU A 181 19.90 17.01 22.85
CA LEU A 181 18.58 16.38 22.73
C LEU A 181 17.54 17.31 23.35
N PRO A 182 16.37 17.51 22.72
CA PRO A 182 15.39 18.48 23.19
C PRO A 182 15.02 18.22 24.65
N THR A 183 15.48 19.11 25.54
CA THR A 183 15.09 19.13 26.95
C THR A 183 13.68 19.69 27.04
N GLY A 184 12.72 18.88 27.51
CA GLY A 184 11.31 19.31 27.64
C GLY A 184 10.31 18.56 26.77
N VAL A 185 10.65 17.37 26.26
CA VAL A 185 9.66 16.45 25.67
C VAL A 185 8.68 16.03 26.77
N THR A 186 7.42 16.43 26.64
CA THR A 186 6.37 16.19 27.64
C THR A 186 5.48 14.99 27.31
N GLU A 187 5.34 14.68 26.03
CA GLU A 187 4.53 13.56 25.56
C GLU A 187 5.12 12.99 24.28
N GLN A 188 5.16 11.66 24.17
CA GLN A 188 5.55 10.94 22.96
C GLN A 188 4.42 10.00 22.56
N GLN A 189 3.96 10.12 21.32
CA GLN A 189 2.89 9.30 20.80
C GLN A 189 3.33 8.63 19.51
N ARG A 190 3.25 7.29 19.49
CA ARG A 190 3.46 6.49 18.28
C ARG A 190 2.17 6.44 17.48
N ILE A 191 2.28 6.67 16.20
CA ILE A 191 1.16 6.68 15.26
C ILE A 191 1.54 5.82 14.09
N ARG A 192 0.75 4.77 13.84
CA ARG A 192 0.89 3.90 12.68
C ARG A 192 -0.15 4.30 11.65
N ILE A 193 0.32 4.54 10.45
CA ILE A 193 -0.52 4.89 9.31
C ILE A 193 -0.37 3.77 8.30
N THR A 194 -1.49 3.15 7.94
CA THR A 194 -1.56 2.11 6.93
C THR A 194 -2.38 2.63 5.77
N THR A 195 -1.84 2.56 4.56
CA THR A 195 -2.52 2.99 3.34
C THR A 195 -2.69 1.80 2.43
N THR A 196 -3.92 1.62 1.95
CA THR A 196 -4.30 0.49 1.10
C THR A 196 -4.78 1.04 -0.23
N SER A 197 -3.97 0.87 -1.28
CA SER A 197 -4.29 1.26 -2.65
C SER A 197 -4.75 0.05 -3.44
N VAL A 198 -5.85 0.19 -4.18
CA VAL A 198 -6.48 -0.87 -4.94
C VAL A 198 -6.83 -0.39 -6.35
N VAL A 199 -6.75 -1.29 -7.34
CA VAL A 199 -7.26 -1.05 -8.70
C VAL A 199 -8.63 -1.72 -8.87
N PRO A 200 -9.76 -0.99 -8.71
CA PRO A 200 -11.08 -1.61 -8.70
C PRO A 200 -11.51 -2.24 -10.04
N ALA A 201 -10.87 -1.86 -11.14
CA ALA A 201 -11.17 -2.37 -12.48
C ALA A 201 -10.86 -3.87 -12.65
N PHE A 202 -9.98 -4.42 -11.81
CA PHE A 202 -9.64 -5.85 -11.83
C PHE A 202 -10.54 -6.69 -10.92
N ALA A 203 -11.43 -6.06 -10.14
CA ALA A 203 -12.36 -6.77 -9.29
C ALA A 203 -13.47 -7.42 -10.13
N LYS A 204 -13.47 -8.76 -10.17
CA LYS A 204 -14.55 -9.55 -10.81
C LYS A 204 -15.89 -9.34 -10.10
N ASP A 205 -15.86 -9.30 -8.77
CA ASP A 205 -16.99 -8.94 -7.93
C ASP A 205 -16.65 -7.67 -7.13
N ARG A 206 -17.19 -6.55 -7.61
CA ARG A 206 -16.98 -5.24 -6.98
C ARG A 206 -17.65 -5.13 -5.61
N THR A 207 -18.74 -5.85 -5.37
CA THR A 207 -19.43 -5.83 -4.08
C THR A 207 -18.61 -6.56 -3.03
N ALA A 208 -18.03 -7.72 -3.38
CA ALA A 208 -17.10 -8.44 -2.51
C ALA A 208 -15.86 -7.59 -2.21
N ALA A 209 -15.26 -6.94 -3.21
CA ALA A 209 -14.14 -6.03 -3.01
C ALA A 209 -14.51 -4.82 -2.12
N GLN A 210 -15.71 -4.26 -2.31
CA GLN A 210 -16.20 -3.16 -1.47
C GLN A 210 -16.42 -3.59 -0.01
N ASN A 211 -16.85 -4.83 0.22
CA ASN A 211 -16.98 -5.41 1.55
C ASN A 211 -15.62 -5.62 2.22
N CYS A 212 -14.57 -5.99 1.46
CA CYS A 212 -13.20 -6.06 1.98
C CYS A 212 -12.76 -4.72 2.59
N MET A 213 -13.06 -3.60 1.94
CA MET A 213 -12.69 -2.24 2.39
C MET A 213 -13.39 -1.77 3.67
N LYS A 214 -14.44 -2.48 4.12
CA LYS A 214 -15.31 -2.06 5.23
C LYS A 214 -15.23 -2.99 6.43
N ASN A 215 -15.10 -4.29 6.19
CA ASN A 215 -15.34 -5.32 7.19
C ASN A 215 -14.06 -5.94 7.75
N TYR A 216 -12.88 -5.50 7.34
CA TYR A 216 -11.60 -6.03 7.79
C TYR A 216 -10.72 -4.92 8.32
N ILE A 217 -9.80 -5.28 9.21
CA ILE A 217 -8.75 -4.38 9.72
C ILE A 217 -7.72 -4.07 8.61
N ASN A 218 -7.06 -2.91 8.64
CA ASN A 218 -6.00 -2.64 7.65
C ASN A 218 -4.65 -3.22 8.04
N ASP A 219 -4.43 -3.53 9.32
CA ASP A 219 -3.13 -3.93 9.87
C ASP A 219 -3.22 -5.05 10.92
N ASP A 220 -2.38 -6.07 10.77
CA ASP A 220 -2.24 -7.23 11.66
C ASP A 220 -0.91 -7.26 12.44
N THR A 221 -0.17 -6.15 12.53
CA THR A 221 1.14 -6.12 13.21
C THR A 221 1.07 -6.13 14.73
N ASP A 222 -0.03 -5.65 15.34
CA ASP A 222 -0.19 -5.69 16.79
C ASP A 222 -0.41 -7.12 17.29
N GLN A 223 0.01 -7.39 18.53
CA GLN A 223 -0.16 -8.71 19.16
C GLN A 223 -1.62 -9.21 19.14
N VAL A 224 -2.59 -8.30 19.29
CA VAL A 224 -4.01 -8.61 19.29
C VAL A 224 -4.55 -8.90 17.89
N THR A 225 -4.00 -8.25 16.85
CA THR A 225 -4.47 -8.41 15.47
C THR A 225 -3.64 -9.41 14.66
N ARG A 226 -2.56 -9.96 15.24
CA ARG A 226 -1.63 -10.85 14.53
C ARG A 226 -2.29 -12.06 13.90
N GLY A 227 -2.10 -12.22 12.59
CA GLY A 227 -2.65 -13.32 11.81
C GLY A 227 -4.14 -13.18 11.49
N MET A 228 -4.75 -12.05 11.83
CA MET A 228 -6.10 -11.71 11.37
C MET A 228 -6.07 -11.28 9.91
N GLN A 229 -7.17 -11.54 9.20
CA GLN A 229 -7.28 -11.17 7.80
C GLN A 229 -7.36 -9.65 7.64
N THR A 230 -6.47 -9.06 6.85
CA THR A 230 -6.49 -7.61 6.56
C THR A 230 -7.30 -7.27 5.30
N VAL A 231 -7.64 -5.99 5.11
CA VAL A 231 -8.25 -5.48 3.87
C VAL A 231 -7.43 -5.88 2.64
N ALA A 232 -6.10 -5.74 2.72
CA ALA A 232 -5.20 -6.11 1.63
C ALA A 232 -5.24 -7.62 1.34
N GLN A 233 -5.23 -8.46 2.38
CA GLN A 233 -5.34 -9.91 2.20
C GLN A 233 -6.70 -10.32 1.62
N CYS A 234 -7.80 -9.68 2.05
CA CYS A 234 -9.14 -9.90 1.49
C CYS A 234 -9.20 -9.56 -0.01
N LEU A 235 -8.66 -8.41 -0.41
CA LEU A 235 -8.62 -7.99 -1.81
C LEU A 235 -7.72 -8.90 -2.67
N ALA A 236 -6.55 -9.28 -2.14
CA ALA A 236 -5.64 -10.20 -2.81
C ALA A 236 -6.28 -11.59 -3.02
N ASN A 237 -7.03 -12.11 -2.05
CA ASN A 237 -7.76 -13.38 -2.17
C ASN A 237 -8.85 -13.34 -3.24
N LEU A 238 -9.43 -12.17 -3.51
CA LEU A 238 -10.36 -11.95 -4.61
C LEU A 238 -9.67 -11.75 -5.97
N GLY A 239 -8.34 -11.77 -6.01
CA GLY A 239 -7.53 -11.53 -7.21
C GLY A 239 -7.49 -10.07 -7.64
N VAL A 240 -7.78 -9.14 -6.73
CA VAL A 240 -7.72 -7.70 -6.99
C VAL A 240 -6.31 -7.20 -6.69
N PRO A 241 -5.62 -6.53 -7.63
CA PRO A 241 -4.33 -5.89 -7.37
C PRO A 241 -4.49 -4.85 -6.27
N VAL A 242 -3.70 -5.04 -5.21
CA VAL A 242 -3.70 -4.21 -4.01
C VAL A 242 -2.28 -4.10 -3.48
N THR A 243 -1.95 -2.92 -2.98
CA THR A 243 -0.71 -2.67 -2.25
C THR A 243 -1.07 -1.99 -0.94
N SER A 244 -0.51 -2.49 0.15
CA SER A 244 -0.62 -1.87 1.46
C SER A 244 0.74 -1.38 1.90
N GLN A 245 0.84 -0.12 2.30
CA GLN A 245 2.04 0.49 2.85
C GLN A 245 1.78 0.88 4.29
N MET A 246 2.77 0.69 5.15
CA MET A 246 2.67 1.05 6.56
C MET A 246 3.85 1.93 6.94
N GLN A 247 3.53 3.02 7.63
CA GLN A 247 4.52 3.94 8.16
C GLN A 247 4.19 4.24 9.62
N GLU A 248 5.19 4.06 10.49
CA GLU A 248 5.13 4.54 11.86
C GLU A 248 5.77 5.91 11.98
N LEU A 249 5.15 6.78 12.77
CA LEU A 249 5.56 8.12 13.09
C LEU A 249 5.58 8.32 14.61
N ASN A 250 6.60 9.01 15.10
CA ASN A 250 6.69 9.42 16.50
C ASN A 250 6.38 10.92 16.58
N LEU A 251 5.25 11.26 17.20
CA LEU A 251 4.94 12.64 17.55
C LEU A 251 5.51 12.97 18.93
N GLN A 252 6.11 14.15 19.03
CA GLN A 252 6.68 14.67 20.26
C GLN A 252 6.17 16.07 20.50
N THR A 253 5.59 16.31 21.68
CA THR A 253 5.34 17.67 22.15
C THR A 253 6.50 18.11 23.02
N MET A 254 7.05 19.27 22.68
CA MET A 254 8.09 19.93 23.45
C MET A 254 7.51 21.17 24.12
N SER A 255 7.72 21.30 25.42
CA SER A 255 7.40 22.54 26.13
C SER A 255 8.57 23.51 26.00
N THR A 256 8.43 24.51 25.13
CA THR A 256 9.37 25.64 25.10
C THR A 256 9.09 26.53 26.31
N MET A 257 9.98 26.51 27.32
CA MET A 257 9.95 27.54 28.35
C MET A 257 10.30 28.89 27.70
N GLN A 258 9.28 29.69 27.40
CA GLN A 258 9.47 31.06 26.94
C GLN A 258 9.94 31.87 28.15
N LYS A 259 11.24 32.18 28.19
CA LYS A 259 11.80 33.08 29.22
C LYS A 259 11.11 34.43 29.11
N GLU A 260 10.47 34.83 30.18
CA GLU A 260 9.79 36.13 30.32
C GLU A 260 10.78 37.25 29.97
N PRO A 261 10.41 38.23 29.12
CA PRO A 261 11.27 39.36 28.83
C PRO A 261 11.39 40.23 30.08
N THR A 262 12.55 40.18 30.73
CA THR A 262 13.00 41.16 31.74
C THR A 262 13.22 42.52 31.12
#